data_AF-A0A914PYA6-F1
#
_entry.id   AF-A0A914PYA6-F1
#
_cell.length_a   1.000
_cell.length_b   1.000
_cell.length_c   1.000
_cell.angle_alpha   90.00
_cell.angle_beta   90.00
_cell.angle_gamma   90.00
#
_symmetry.space_group_name_H-M   'P 1'
#
loop_
_entity.id
_entity.type
_entity.pdbx_description
1 polymer ?
#
loop_
_entity_poly.entity_id
_entity_poly.type
_entity_poly.pdbx_seq_one_letter_code
_entity_poly.pdbx_strand_id
1 'polypeptide(L)' 'MITNLGIAGYVTDQTWPFFLAVAATSCHLGWQISTLQLNNRQDCWNKFTSNQWIGALIFSGLVIGTLLKE' A
#
# COMPACT_ATOMS: atom_id res chain seq x y z
N MET A 1 -2.49 -0.72 -9.25
CA MET A 1 -1.34 -0.84 -8.33
C MET A 1 -1.44 -2.10 -7.47
N ILE A 2 -2.38 -2.16 -6.51
CA ILE A 2 -2.51 -3.28 -5.55
C ILE A 2 -2.61 -4.65 -6.24
N THR A 3 -3.45 -4.77 -7.29
CA THR A 3 -3.59 -6.02 -8.06
C THR A 3 -2.28 -6.46 -8.70
N ASN A 4 -1.55 -5.55 -9.36
CA ASN A 4 -0.25 -5.87 -9.98
C ASN A 4 0.80 -6.25 -8.94
N LEU A 5 0.80 -5.60 -7.77
CA LEU A 5 1.69 -5.95 -6.65
C LEU A 5 1.35 -7.33 -6.08
N GLY A 6 0.07 -7.67 -5.96
CA GLY A 6 -0.38 -9.00 -5.55
C GLY A 6 0.06 -10.08 -6.54
N ILE A 7 -0.12 -9.84 -7.85
CA ILE A 7 0.36 -10.75 -8.91
C ILE A 7 1.88 -10.88 -8.86
N ALA A 8 2.62 -9.78 -8.71
CA ALA A 8 4.07 -9.82 -8.62
C ALA A 8 4.54 -10.62 -7.39
N GLY A 9 3.90 -10.43 -6.22
CA GLY A 9 4.17 -11.23 -5.03
C GLY A 9 3.87 -12.71 -5.21
N TYR A 10 2.79 -13.04 -5.92
CA TYR A 10 2.44 -14.42 -6.24
C TYR A 10 3.46 -15.07 -7.18
N VAL A 11 3.79 -14.41 -8.30
CA VAL A 11 4.75 -14.91 -9.31
C VAL A 11 6.16 -15.05 -8.72
N THR A 12 6.50 -14.21 -7.74
CA THR A 12 7.80 -14.31 -7.07
C THR A 12 7.79 -15.27 -5.91
N ASP A 13 6.68 -15.89 -5.49
CA ASP A 13 6.55 -16.70 -4.25
C ASP A 13 6.92 -15.92 -2.98
N GLN A 14 6.44 -14.69 -2.84
CA GLN A 14 6.78 -13.84 -1.72
C GLN A 14 6.09 -14.27 -0.41
N THR A 15 6.68 -13.97 0.75
CA THR A 15 6.15 -14.41 2.05
C THR A 15 4.99 -13.54 2.56
N TRP A 16 4.31 -14.02 3.61
CA TRP A 16 3.15 -13.35 4.22
C TRP A 16 3.33 -11.85 4.58
N PRO A 17 4.51 -11.33 5.02
CA PRO A 17 4.67 -9.92 5.37
C PRO A 17 4.44 -8.98 4.18
N PHE A 18 4.82 -9.41 2.97
CA PHE A 18 4.57 -8.64 1.75
C PHE A 18 3.07 -8.53 1.48
N PHE A 19 2.34 -9.66 1.55
CA PHE A 19 0.90 -9.65 1.35
C PHE A 19 0.17 -8.84 2.43
N LEU A 20 0.65 -8.84 3.67
CA LEU A 20 0.13 -8.00 4.73
C LEU A 20 0.33 -6.50 4.44
N ALA A 21 1.51 -6.10 3.96
CA ALA A 21 1.78 -4.72 3.55
C ALA A 21 0.90 -4.26 2.38
N VAL A 22 0.68 -5.15 1.39
CA VAL A 22 -0.23 -4.90 0.26
C VAL A 22 -1.68 -4.74 0.75
N ALA A 23 -2.14 -5.62 1.65
CA ALA A 23 -3.49 -5.54 2.24
C ALA A 23 -3.69 -4.27 3.07
N ALA A 24 -2.72 -3.93 3.93
CA ALA A 24 -2.74 -2.71 4.72
C ALA A 24 -2.81 -1.45 3.84
N THR A 25 -2.04 -1.43 2.76
CA THR A 25 -2.09 -0.33 1.77
C THR A 25 -3.46 -0.25 1.09
N SER A 26 -4.02 -1.39 0.69
CA SER A 26 -5.35 -1.43 0.06
C SER A 26 -6.43 -0.89 0.99
N CYS A 27 -6.38 -1.28 2.27
CA CYS A 27 -7.30 -0.78 3.28
C CYS A 27 -7.13 0.74 3.50
N HIS A 28 -5.89 1.21 3.62
CA HIS A 28 -5.59 2.62 3.80
C HIS A 28 -6.10 3.48 2.64
N LEU A 29 -5.86 3.04 1.40
CA LEU A 29 -6.38 3.71 0.20
C LEU A 29 -7.91 3.68 0.13
N GLY A 30 -8.53 2.54 0.45
CA GLY A 30 -10.00 2.42 0.51
C GLY A 30 -10.62 3.39 1.52
N TRP A 31 -10.00 3.51 2.71
CA TRP A 31 -10.41 4.49 3.71
C TRP A 31 -10.22 5.93 3.23
N GLN A 32 -9.10 6.24 2.57
CA GLN A 32 -8.86 7.56 2.02
C GLN A 32 -9.93 7.96 1.00
N ILE A 33 -10.28 7.05 0.07
CA ILE A 33 -11.31 7.26 -0.95
C ILE A 33 -12.68 7.43 -0.30
N SER A 34 -13.03 6.58 0.67
CA SER A 34 -14.33 6.64 1.35
C SER A 34 -14.53 7.91 2.16
N THR A 35 -13.46 8.51 2.68
CA THR A 35 -13.51 9.72 3.51
C THR A 35 -13.11 10.99 2.76
N LEU A 36 -12.82 10.90 1.46
CA LEU A 36 -12.36 12.02 0.64
C LEU A 36 -13.47 13.04 0.43
N GLN A 37 -13.22 14.29 0.80
CA GLN A 37 -14.12 15.41 0.54
C GLN A 37 -13.68 16.17 -0.71
N LEU A 38 -14.23 15.82 -1.87
CA LEU A 38 -13.88 16.43 -3.17
C LEU A 38 -14.12 17.95 -3.22
N ASN A 39 -15.10 18.45 -2.46
CA ASN A 39 -15.41 19.89 -2.41
C ASN A 39 -14.44 20.68 -1.51
N ASN A 40 -13.53 20.01 -0.80
CA ASN A 40 -12.56 20.63 0.08
C ASN A 40 -11.14 20.45 -0.47
N ARG A 41 -10.60 21.52 -1.07
CA ARG A 41 -9.24 21.54 -1.64
C ARG A 41 -8.16 21.17 -0.60
N GLN A 42 -8.32 21.60 0.65
CA GLN A 42 -7.35 21.31 1.70
C GLN A 42 -7.34 19.82 2.07
N ASP A 43 -8.51 19.20 2.20
CA ASP A 43 -8.62 17.76 2.47
C ASP A 43 -8.02 16.93 1.33
N CYS A 44 -8.30 17.30 0.09
CA CYS A 44 -7.71 16.67 -1.10
C CYS A 44 -6.18 16.75 -1.08
N TRP A 45 -5.62 17.92 -0.77
CA TRP A 45 -4.17 18.12 -0.70
C TRP A 45 -3.52 17.33 0.43
N ASN A 46 -4.17 17.27 1.60
CA ASN A 46 -3.67 16.52 2.75
C ASN A 46 -3.63 15.01 2.46
N LYS A 47 -4.68 14.45 1.87
CA LYS A 47 -4.74 13.04 1.45
C LYS A 47 -3.72 12.74 0.35
N PHE A 48 -3.58 13.63 -0.64
CA PHE A 48 -2.56 13.49 -1.68
C PHE A 48 -1.14 13.48 -1.10
N THR A 49 -0.85 14.39 -0.16
CA THR A 49 0.45 14.46 0.51
C THR A 49 0.69 13.21 1.37
N SER A 50 -0.35 12.66 2.01
CA SER A 50 -0.23 11.42 2.80
C SER A 50 0.17 10.22 1.95
N ASN A 51 -0.22 10.16 0.66
CA ASN A 51 0.16 9.06 -0.24
C ASN A 51 1.67 8.90 -0.46
N GLN A 52 2.51 9.89 -0.13
CA GLN A 52 3.97 9.75 -0.22
C GLN A 52 4.50 8.58 0.63
N TRP A 53 3.83 8.27 1.75
CA TRP A 53 4.24 7.22 2.68
C TRP A 53 3.83 5.82 2.24
N ILE A 54 2.88 5.70 1.31
CA ILE A 54 2.42 4.41 0.80
C ILE A 54 3.57 3.64 0.14
N GLY A 55 4.43 4.34 -0.62
CA GLY A 55 5.60 3.71 -1.23
C GLY A 55 6.55 3.12 -0.18
N ALA A 56 6.79 3.85 0.91
CA ALA A 56 7.64 3.38 2.01
C ALA A 56 7.05 2.16 2.73
N LEU A 57 5.73 2.13 2.92
CA LEU A 57 5.01 1.01 3.54
C LEU A 57 5.11 -0.26 2.69
N ILE A 58 4.85 -0.17 1.39
CA ILE A 58 4.96 -1.33 0.49
C ILE A 58 6.42 -1.81 0.41
N PHE A 59 7.37 -0.87 0.31
CA PHE A 59 8.79 -1.19 0.25
C PHE A 59 9.28 -1.91 1.50
N SER A 60 8.90 -1.45 2.70
CA SER A 60 9.29 -2.12 3.95
C SER A 60 8.71 -3.54 4.02
N GLY A 61 7.46 -3.75 3.59
CA GLY A 61 6.86 -5.08 3.48
C GLY A 61 7.58 -6.00 2.50
N LEU A 62 8.06 -5.46 1.38
CA LEU A 62 8.87 -6.21 0.41
C LEU A 62 10.23 -6.62 0.99
N VAL A 63 10.93 -5.69 1.64
CA VAL A 63 12.23 -5.96 2.27
C VAL A 63 12.08 -7.01 3.36
N ILE A 64 11.13 -6.83 4.28
CA ILE A 64 10.86 -7.78 5.36
C ILE A 64 10.44 -9.14 4.80
N GLY A 65 9.55 -9.15 3.80
CA GLY A 65 9.11 -10.40 3.16
C GLY A 65 10.27 -11.15 2.52
N THR A 66 11.17 -10.44 1.84
CA THR A 66 12.36 -11.03 1.20
C THR A 66 13.38 -11.51 2.23
N LEU A 67 13.55 -10.81 3.36
CA LEU A 67 14.44 -11.26 4.44
C LEU A 67 13.94 -12.52 5.15
N LEU A 68 12.62 -12.69 5.24
CA LEU A 68 11.98 -13.89 5.82
C LEU A 68 11.84 -15.04 4.82
N LYS A 69 12.20 -14.78 3.56
CA LYS A 69 12.16 -15.75 2.49
C LYS A 69 13.55 -16.37 2.38
N GLU A 70 13.70 -17.58 2.92
CA GLU A 70 14.93 -18.37 2.80
C GLU A 70 15.14 -18.91 1.38
#